data_AF-A0A6M1M0W3-F1
#
_entry.id   AF-A0A6M1M0W3-F1
#
_cell.length_a   1.000
_cell.length_b   1.000
_cell.length_c   1.000
_cell.angle_alpha   90.00
_cell.angle_beta   90.00
_cell.angle_gamma   90.00
#
_symmetry.space_group_name_H-M   'P 1'
#
loop_
_entity.id
_entity.type
_entity.pdbx_description
1 polymer ?
#
loop_
_entity_poly.entity_id
_entity_poly.type
_entity_poly.pdbx_seq_one_letter_code
_entity_poly.pdbx_strand_id
1 'polypeptide(L)'
;MATREQWLIEEGMAAGRDLADTATAAGLRATSHDPVVVMEMEIGRRLNDAAAGLAGKGWPAEDVGLWRGGVMIGVGLRMKEMANG
;
A
#
# COMPACT_ATOMS: atom_id res chain seq x y z
N MET A 1 20.72 -14.99 -4.17
CA MET A 1 20.51 -13.69 -3.52
C MET A 1 19.50 -12.93 -4.34
N ALA A 2 18.40 -12.44 -3.75
CA ALA A 2 17.46 -11.57 -4.44
C ALA A 2 18.14 -10.22 -4.75
N THR A 3 17.82 -9.61 -5.90
CA THR A 3 18.32 -8.28 -6.23
C THR A 3 17.65 -7.23 -5.34
N ARG A 4 18.26 -6.04 -5.23
CA ARG A 4 17.66 -4.92 -4.49
C ARG A 4 16.26 -4.59 -5.01
N GLU A 5 16.10 -4.58 -6.33
CA GLU A 5 14.82 -4.32 -7.00
C GLU A 5 13.75 -5.37 -6.64
N GLN A 6 14.12 -6.66 -6.68
CA GLN A 6 13.22 -7.74 -6.27
C GLN A 6 12.79 -7.58 -4.81
N TRP A 7 13.74 -7.29 -3.92
CA TRP A 7 13.44 -7.04 -2.52
C TRP A 7 12.49 -5.85 -2.34
N LEU A 8 12.70 -4.74 -3.04
CA LEU A 8 11.81 -3.56 -2.97
C LEU A 8 10.39 -3.87 -3.41
N ILE A 9 10.24 -4.68 -4.47
CA ILE A 9 8.94 -5.09 -4.99
C ILE A 9 8.25 -6.04 -4.00
N GLU A 10 8.96 -7.03 -3.45
CA GLU A 10 8.43 -7.97 -2.46
C GLU A 10 8.02 -7.27 -1.15
N GLU A 11 8.89 -6.41 -0.63
CA GLU A 11 8.60 -5.59 0.56
C GLU A 11 7.43 -4.64 0.31
N GLY A 12 7.40 -4.02 -0.88
CA GLY A 12 6.27 -3.21 -1.31
C GLY A 12 4.97 -4.01 -1.33
N MET A 13 4.96 -5.20 -1.95
CA MET A 13 3.77 -6.05 -2.01
C MET A 13 3.28 -6.47 -0.62
N ALA A 14 4.19 -6.81 0.31
CA ALA A 14 3.83 -7.12 1.69
C ALA A 14 3.17 -5.90 2.37
N ALA A 15 3.82 -4.73 2.30
CA ALA A 15 3.27 -3.49 2.84
C ALA A 15 1.91 -3.11 2.20
N GLY A 16 1.73 -3.41 0.91
CA GLY A 16 0.47 -3.18 0.21
C GLY A 16 -0.68 -4.05 0.68
N ARG A 17 -0.41 -5.32 1.03
CA ARG A 17 -1.43 -6.19 1.63
C ARG A 17 -1.87 -5.66 2.99
N ASP A 18 -0.92 -5.31 3.86
CA ASP A 18 -1.20 -4.76 5.19
C ASP A 18 -1.96 -3.42 5.10
N LEU A 19 -1.59 -2.60 4.11
CA LEU A 19 -2.27 -1.34 3.82
C LEU A 19 -3.73 -1.57 3.42
N ALA A 20 -3.99 -2.54 2.53
CA ALA A 20 -5.34 -2.88 2.11
C ALA A 20 -6.20 -3.34 3.30
N ASP A 21 -5.70 -4.26 4.14
CA ASP A 21 -6.42 -4.71 5.34
C ASP A 21 -6.75 -3.53 6.28
N THR A 22 -5.78 -2.64 6.49
CA THR A 22 -5.96 -1.46 7.34
C THR A 22 -6.98 -0.47 6.77
N ALA A 23 -6.92 -0.22 5.45
CA ALA A 23 -7.83 0.70 4.78
C ALA A 23 -9.25 0.14 4.70
N THR A 24 -9.41 -1.16 4.44
CA THR A 24 -10.71 -1.83 4.49
C THR A 24 -11.32 -1.75 5.88
N ALA A 25 -10.53 -1.98 6.94
CA ALA A 25 -11.00 -1.81 8.31
C ALA A 25 -11.43 -0.36 8.61
N ALA A 26 -10.74 0.64 8.06
CA ALA A 26 -11.13 2.04 8.17
C ALA A 26 -12.45 2.33 7.44
N GLY A 27 -12.60 1.84 6.21
CA GLY A 27 -13.84 1.95 5.43
C GLY A 27 -15.03 1.31 6.13
N LEU A 28 -14.88 0.10 6.68
CA LEU A 28 -15.94 -0.61 7.40
C LEU A 28 -16.40 0.10 8.68
N ARG A 29 -15.54 0.94 9.28
CA ARG A 29 -15.89 1.76 10.45
C ARG A 29 -16.52 3.10 10.08
N ALA A 30 -16.52 3.47 8.80
CA ALA A 30 -17.10 4.72 8.34
C ALA A 30 -18.62 4.71 8.50
N THR A 31 -19.15 5.70 9.22
CA THR A 31 -20.60 5.85 9.46
C THR A 31 -21.22 6.99 8.67
N SER A 32 -20.41 7.85 8.06
CA SER A 32 -20.81 9.12 7.44
C SER A 32 -20.52 9.21 5.94
N HIS A 33 -19.70 8.31 5.41
CA HIS A 33 -19.23 8.31 4.03
C HIS A 33 -19.24 6.88 3.48
N ASP A 34 -19.24 6.77 2.15
CA ASP A 34 -19.11 5.47 1.48
C ASP A 34 -17.82 4.76 1.95
N PRO A 35 -17.93 3.52 2.48
CA PRO A 35 -16.78 2.73 2.92
C PRO A 35 -15.67 2.58 1.87
N VAL A 36 -16.03 2.47 0.59
CA VAL A 36 -15.08 2.32 -0.52
C VAL A 36 -14.28 3.61 -0.69
N VAL A 37 -14.95 4.76 -0.67
CA VAL A 37 -14.30 6.07 -0.79
C VAL A 37 -13.35 6.30 0.39
N VAL A 38 -13.77 5.96 1.63
CA VAL A 38 -12.92 6.09 2.81
C VAL A 38 -11.68 5.19 2.73
N MET A 39 -11.86 3.95 2.27
CA MET A 39 -10.75 3.03 2.04
C MET A 39 -9.77 3.57 0.99
N GLU A 40 -10.24 4.05 -0.16
CA GLU A 40 -9.37 4.61 -1.21
C GLU A 40 -8.57 5.83 -0.71
N MET A 41 -9.22 6.73 0.03
CA MET A 41 -8.56 7.87 0.65
C MET A 41 -7.47 7.43 1.64
N GLU A 42 -7.76 6.43 2.47
CA GLU A 42 -6.81 5.92 3.47
C GLU A 42 -5.61 5.22 2.82
N ILE A 43 -5.82 4.47 1.73
CA ILE A 43 -4.74 3.91 0.90
C ILE A 43 -3.84 5.03 0.38
N GLY A 44 -4.43 6.03 -0.28
CA GLY A 44 -3.68 7.15 -0.87
C GLY A 44 -2.88 7.93 0.16
N ARG A 45 -3.50 8.26 1.29
CA ARG A 45 -2.86 8.99 2.40
C ARG A 45 -1.67 8.22 2.96
N ARG A 46 -1.88 6.97 3.37
CA ARG A 46 -0.82 6.16 4.00
C ARG A 46 0.31 5.83 3.05
N LEU A 47 0.02 5.54 1.77
CA LEU A 47 1.06 5.32 0.77
C LEU A 47 1.94 6.57 0.61
N ASN A 48 1.34 7.74 0.54
CA ASN A 48 2.09 9.00 0.43
C ASN A 48 2.91 9.29 1.69
N ASP A 49 2.35 9.11 2.89
CA ASP A 49 3.05 9.28 4.16
C ASP A 49 4.25 8.34 4.27
N ALA A 50 4.07 7.06 3.91
CA ALA A 50 5.14 6.07 3.93
C ALA A 50 6.23 6.39 2.89
N ALA A 51 5.86 6.76 1.67
CA ALA A 51 6.82 7.16 0.63
C ALA A 51 7.62 8.41 1.03
N ALA A 52 6.97 9.40 1.65
CA ALA A 52 7.62 10.59 2.18
C ALA A 52 8.61 10.22 3.31
N GLY A 53 8.22 9.29 4.18
CA GLY A 53 9.10 8.76 5.23
C GLY A 53 10.34 8.05 4.69
N LEU A 54 10.21 7.26 3.62
CA LEU A 54 11.36 6.60 2.96
C LEU A 54 12.29 7.63 2.29
N ALA A 55 11.72 8.62 1.60
CA ALA A 55 12.49 9.72 1.02
C ALA A 55 13.23 10.52 2.10
N GLY A 56 12.57 10.82 3.22
CA GLY A 56 13.17 11.51 4.38
C GLY A 56 14.29 10.70 5.06
N LYS A 57 14.27 9.37 4.93
CA LYS A 57 15.36 8.47 5.36
C LYS A 57 16.52 8.40 4.34
N GLY A 58 16.44 9.14 3.24
CA GLY A 58 17.49 9.20 2.21
C GLY A 58 17.43 8.07 1.19
N TRP A 59 16.28 7.39 1.02
CA TRP A 59 16.15 6.40 -0.04
C TRP A 59 16.20 7.08 -1.42
N PRO A 60 16.89 6.47 -2.41
CA PRO A 60 16.85 6.93 -3.79
C PRO A 60 15.41 7.01 -4.33
N ALA A 61 15.12 8.03 -5.15
CA ALA A 61 13.79 8.22 -5.70
C ALA A 61 13.30 7.02 -6.54
N GLU A 62 14.21 6.35 -7.25
CA GLU A 62 13.94 5.14 -8.01
C GLU A 62 13.51 3.97 -7.10
N ASP A 63 14.20 3.78 -5.99
CA ASP A 63 13.87 2.73 -5.02
C ASP A 63 12.50 2.96 -4.38
N VAL A 64 12.19 4.23 -4.05
CA VAL A 64 10.86 4.61 -3.55
C VAL A 64 9.81 4.36 -4.63
N GLY A 65 10.11 4.64 -5.89
CA GLY A 65 9.23 4.34 -7.03
C GLY A 65 8.93 2.86 -7.18
N LEU A 66 9.96 2.01 -7.14
CA LEU A 66 9.82 0.55 -7.20
C LEU A 66 9.02 0.00 -6.02
N TRP A 67 9.33 0.45 -4.81
CA TRP A 67 8.59 0.07 -3.62
C TRP A 67 7.11 0.48 -3.71
N ARG A 68 6.80 1.71 -4.15
CA ARG A 68 5.42 2.17 -4.36
C ARG A 68 4.70 1.29 -5.39
N GLY A 69 5.38 0.90 -6.47
CA GLY A 69 4.86 -0.05 -7.44
C GLY A 69 4.49 -1.39 -6.80
N GLY A 70 5.38 -1.95 -5.98
CA GLY A 70 5.12 -3.14 -5.18
C GLY A 70 3.90 -2.99 -4.28
N VAL A 71 3.77 -1.86 -3.56
CA VAL A 71 2.61 -1.57 -2.70
C VAL A 71 1.31 -1.62 -3.49
N MET A 72 1.23 -0.96 -4.65
CA MET A 72 0.01 -0.95 -5.46
C MET A 72 -0.38 -2.35 -5.96
N ILE A 73 0.61 -3.19 -6.31
CA ILE A 73 0.36 -4.60 -6.66
C ILE A 73 -0.17 -5.36 -5.45
N GLY A 74 0.46 -5.22 -4.28
CA GLY A 74 0.04 -5.87 -3.04
C GLY A 74 -1.39 -5.52 -2.63
N VAL A 75 -1.73 -4.23 -2.72
CA VAL A 75 -3.10 -3.73 -2.47
C VAL A 75 -4.09 -4.41 -3.43
N GLY A 76 -3.83 -4.38 -4.74
CA GLY A 76 -4.72 -4.95 -5.74
C GLY A 76 -4.92 -6.46 -5.57
N LEU A 77 -3.86 -7.20 -5.26
CA LEU A 77 -3.93 -8.64 -4.97
C LEU A 77 -4.79 -8.91 -3.74
N ARG A 78 -4.57 -8.16 -2.65
CA ARG A 78 -5.33 -8.34 -1.40
C ARG A 78 -6.81 -8.03 -1.58
N MET A 79 -7.13 -6.96 -2.30
CA MET A 79 -8.52 -6.62 -2.62
C MET A 79 -9.20 -7.68 -3.46
N LYS A 80 -8.49 -8.26 -4.44
CA LYS A 80 -9.00 -9.38 -5.23
C LYS A 80 -9.23 -10.62 -4.36
N GLU A 81 -8.33 -10.94 -3.42
CA GLU A 81 -8.51 -12.04 -2.48
C GLU A 81 -9.77 -11.83 -1.61
N MET A 82 -9.97 -10.62 -1.07
CA MET A 82 -11.16 -10.29 -0.26
C MET A 82 -12.47 -10.37 -1.06
N ALA A 83 -12.46 -10.03 -2.35
CA ALA A 83 -13.65 -10.07 -3.18
C ALA A 83 -14.08 -11.49 -3.60
N ASN A 84 -13.16 -12.47 -3.54
CA ASN A 84 -13.41 -13.86 -3.95
C ASN A 84 -13.47 -14.83 -2.76
N GLY A 85 -13.31 -14.33 -1.53
CA GLY A 85 -13.31 -15.11 -0.29
C GLY A 85 -14.65 -15.14 0.42
#